data_AF-A0A957TDH1-F1
#
_entry.id   AF-A0A957TDH1-F1
#
_cell.length_a   1.000
_cell.length_b   1.000
_cell.length_c   1.000
_cell.angle_alpha   90.00
_cell.angle_beta   90.00
_cell.angle_gamma   90.00
#
_symmetry.space_group_name_H-M   'P 1'
#
loop_
_entity.id
_entity.type
_entity.pdbx_description
1 polymer ?
#
loop_
_entity_poly.entity_id
_entity_poly.type
_entity_poly.pdbx_seq_one_letter_code
_entity_poly.pdbx_strand_id
1 'polypeptide(L)'
;ESSIVSFLKGTFMKFTTLYQELTQSTEIIRSLLSGIDAEEARMKPNSKTWSVLEVTCHLYDEEREDFREHLDFILHRQDEEWHRIDPQGWVKSRKYNQQDFGKMKGKFFRERKKSLTWLKGLKNADWNITYKSKFGSMRAGDMFVSWAAHDNLHIRQLVELRRWHIEKKTKPFKIGYAGDW
;
A
#
# COMPACT_ATOMS: atom_id res chain seq x y z
N GLU A 1 -37.47 16.30 33.71
CA GLU A 1 -37.24 15.93 32.30
C GLU A 1 -36.35 16.99 31.66
N SER A 2 -35.13 16.61 31.29
CA SER A 2 -34.30 17.37 30.35
C SER A 2 -33.39 16.37 29.67
N SER A 3 -33.70 16.14 28.40
CA SER A 3 -33.07 15.26 27.42
C SER A 3 -31.55 15.40 27.40
N ILE A 4 -30.80 14.31 27.63
CA ILE A 4 -30.17 13.49 26.58
C ILE A 4 -29.81 14.33 25.34
N VAL A 5 -28.62 14.94 25.36
CA VAL A 5 -27.81 15.05 24.14
C VAL A 5 -26.60 14.16 24.35
N SER A 6 -26.79 12.92 23.90
CA SER A 6 -25.74 11.95 23.69
C SER A 6 -24.62 12.58 22.87
N PHE A 7 -23.50 12.88 23.53
CA PHE A 7 -22.23 13.17 22.88
C PHE A 7 -21.74 11.84 22.28
N LEU A 8 -22.30 11.45 21.15
CA LEU A 8 -21.67 10.48 20.26
C LEU A 8 -20.36 11.12 19.81
N LYS A 9 -19.29 10.89 20.58
CA LYS A 9 -17.91 10.98 20.10
C LYS A 9 -17.77 9.92 19.01
N GLY A 10 -18.34 10.19 17.84
CA GLY A 10 -17.96 9.50 16.62
C GLY A 10 -16.47 9.72 16.46
N THR A 11 -15.71 8.64 16.50
CA THR A 11 -14.26 8.68 16.30
C THR A 11 -14.00 9.18 14.89
N PHE A 12 -13.82 10.50 14.75
CA PHE A 12 -13.42 11.10 13.49
C PHE A 12 -12.09 10.46 13.08
N MET A 13 -12.02 9.99 11.84
CA MET A 13 -10.76 9.51 11.26
C MET A 13 -9.71 10.61 11.41
N LYS A 14 -8.59 10.28 12.06
CA LYS A 14 -7.51 11.23 12.31
C LYS A 14 -6.62 11.29 11.08
N PHE A 15 -6.90 12.22 10.16
CA PHE A 15 -6.09 12.45 8.96
C PHE A 15 -4.59 12.45 9.26
N THR A 16 -4.17 13.18 10.31
CA THR A 16 -2.76 13.26 10.73
C THR A 16 -2.16 11.89 11.04
N THR A 17 -2.92 10.99 11.67
CA THR A 17 -2.46 9.62 11.96
C THR A 17 -2.24 8.84 10.67
N LEU A 18 -3.21 8.80 9.76
CA LEU A 18 -3.06 8.05 8.50
C LEU A 18 -1.97 8.63 7.60
N TYR A 19 -1.85 9.96 7.55
CA TYR A 19 -0.78 10.63 6.83
C TYR A 19 0.60 10.27 7.40
N GLN A 20 0.73 10.24 8.73
CA GLN A 20 1.95 9.81 9.40
C GLN A 20 2.25 8.33 9.11
N GLU A 21 1.25 7.46 9.12
CA GLU A 21 1.42 6.05 8.76
C GLU A 21 1.97 5.90 7.34
N LEU A 22 1.39 6.56 6.34
CA LEU A 22 1.93 6.53 4.97
C LEU A 22 3.34 7.11 4.86
N THR A 23 3.66 8.12 5.67
CA THR A 23 5.02 8.70 5.71
C THR A 23 6.01 7.71 6.30
N GLN A 24 5.67 7.08 7.42
CA GLN A 24 6.54 6.12 8.10
C GLN A 24 6.69 4.82 7.31
N SER A 25 5.59 4.29 6.75
CA SER A 25 5.62 3.11 5.89
C SER A 25 6.55 3.31 4.70
N THR A 26 6.63 4.53 4.15
CA THR A 26 7.57 4.87 3.07
C THR A 26 9.02 4.64 3.49
N GLU A 27 9.39 5.06 4.70
CA GLU A 27 10.74 4.88 5.25
C GLU A 27 11.03 3.42 5.60
N ILE A 28 10.04 2.71 6.13
CA ILE A 28 10.14 1.27 6.42
C ILE A 28 10.36 0.49 5.12
N ILE A 29 9.54 0.72 4.10
CA ILE A 29 9.67 0.08 2.79
C ILE A 29 11.03 0.42 2.17
N ARG A 30 11.47 1.68 2.23
CA ARG A 30 12.82 2.06 1.75
C ARG A 30 13.92 1.25 2.43
N SER A 31 13.82 1.07 3.74
CA SER A 31 14.78 0.27 4.52
C SER A 31 14.71 -1.21 4.13
N LEU A 32 13.52 -1.77 3.98
CA LEU A 32 13.31 -3.16 3.58
C LEU A 32 13.82 -3.46 2.16
N LEU A 33 13.78 -2.48 1.25
CA LEU A 33 14.30 -2.63 -0.12
C LEU A 33 15.79 -2.30 -0.24
N SER A 34 16.43 -1.83 0.83
CA SER A 34 17.85 -1.47 0.85
C SER A 34 18.75 -2.71 0.90
N GLY A 35 19.87 -2.65 0.17
CA GLY A 35 20.88 -3.72 0.11
C GLY A 35 20.46 -4.98 -0.67
N ILE A 36 19.29 -4.99 -1.29
CA ILE A 36 18.82 -6.08 -2.16
C ILE A 36 19.25 -5.77 -3.60
N ASP A 37 19.95 -6.69 -4.24
CA ASP A 37 20.34 -6.58 -5.65
C ASP A 37 19.21 -7.03 -6.61
N ALA A 38 19.45 -6.87 -7.91
CA ALA A 38 18.43 -7.16 -8.92
C ALA A 38 18.13 -8.65 -9.10
N GLU A 39 19.09 -9.54 -8.83
CA GLU A 39 18.87 -10.99 -8.93
C GLU A 39 18.04 -11.46 -7.73
N GLU A 40 18.45 -11.04 -6.53
CA GLU A 40 17.75 -11.34 -5.28
C GLU A 40 16.32 -10.82 -5.30
N ALA A 41 16.11 -9.59 -5.79
CA ALA A 41 14.78 -9.01 -5.87
C ALA A 41 13.80 -9.82 -6.74
N ARG A 42 14.29 -10.62 -7.69
CA ARG A 42 13.47 -11.47 -8.57
C ARG A 42 13.19 -12.86 -8.01
N MET A 43 13.96 -13.28 -7.00
CA MET A 43 13.83 -14.61 -6.45
C MET A 43 12.50 -14.76 -5.72
N LYS A 44 11.90 -15.94 -5.87
CA LYS A 44 10.61 -16.28 -5.25
C LYS A 44 10.82 -17.45 -4.29
N PRO A 45 10.22 -17.41 -3.08
CA PRO A 45 10.21 -18.57 -2.19
C PRO A 45 9.58 -19.81 -2.84
N ASN A 46 8.53 -19.61 -3.63
CA ASN A 46 7.83 -20.63 -4.40
C ASN A 46 7.04 -19.97 -5.55
N SER A 47 6.36 -20.76 -6.38
CA SER A 47 5.61 -20.26 -7.54
C SER A 47 4.40 -19.38 -7.21
N LYS A 48 3.86 -19.48 -5.99
CA LYS A 48 2.65 -18.75 -5.53
C LYS A 48 3.00 -17.45 -4.82
N THR A 49 4.14 -17.36 -4.16
CA THR A 49 4.57 -16.16 -3.41
C THR A 49 5.23 -15.15 -4.34
N TRP A 50 4.87 -13.86 -4.23
CA TRP A 50 5.55 -12.78 -4.96
C TRP A 50 6.99 -12.57 -4.48
N SER A 51 7.85 -12.20 -5.40
CA SER A 51 9.20 -11.68 -5.14
C SER A 51 9.18 -10.25 -4.62
N VAL A 52 10.31 -9.77 -4.09
CA VAL A 52 10.47 -8.37 -3.65
C VAL A 52 10.19 -7.38 -4.80
N LEU A 53 10.63 -7.72 -6.02
CA LEU A 53 10.37 -6.92 -7.21
C LEU A 53 8.88 -6.89 -7.55
N GLU A 54 8.19 -8.03 -7.50
CA GLU A 54 6.74 -8.10 -7.76
C GLU A 54 5.95 -7.26 -6.75
N VAL A 55 6.30 -7.33 -5.45
CA VAL A 55 5.70 -6.47 -4.41
C VAL A 55 5.98 -4.98 -4.67
N THR A 56 7.20 -4.63 -5.08
CA THR A 56 7.56 -3.23 -5.37
C THR A 56 6.80 -2.68 -6.59
N CYS A 57 6.60 -3.50 -7.61
CA CYS A 57 5.79 -3.12 -8.78
C CYS A 57 4.32 -2.93 -8.39
N HIS A 58 3.79 -3.85 -7.59
CA HIS A 58 2.43 -3.80 -7.07
C HIS A 58 2.16 -2.50 -6.30
N LEU A 59 3.02 -2.19 -5.32
CA LEU A 59 2.95 -0.94 -4.56
C LEU A 59 2.99 0.30 -5.45
N TYR A 60 3.82 0.31 -6.49
CA TYR A 60 3.87 1.43 -7.45
C TYR A 60 2.59 1.59 -8.28
N ASP A 61 1.98 0.49 -8.69
CA ASP A 61 0.77 0.50 -9.51
C ASP A 61 -0.46 0.94 -8.69
N GLU A 62 -0.67 0.35 -7.53
CA GLU A 62 -1.80 0.73 -6.67
C GLU A 62 -1.67 2.12 -6.05
N GLU A 63 -0.45 2.61 -5.81
CA GLU A 63 -0.23 3.99 -5.35
C GLU A 63 -0.85 5.04 -6.30
N ARG A 64 -0.87 4.78 -7.61
CA ARG A 64 -1.31 5.76 -8.62
C ARG A 64 -2.62 5.41 -9.31
N GLU A 65 -2.93 4.13 -9.50
CA GLU A 65 -4.11 3.66 -10.26
C GLU A 65 -5.24 3.14 -9.36
N ASP A 66 -4.94 2.84 -8.10
CA ASP A 66 -5.92 2.39 -7.11
C ASP A 66 -6.15 3.48 -6.08
N PHE A 67 -5.36 3.51 -5.00
CA PHE A 67 -5.68 4.29 -3.82
C PHE A 67 -5.77 5.80 -4.06
N ARG A 68 -4.77 6.41 -4.73
CA ARG A 68 -4.82 7.86 -5.01
C ARG A 68 -5.96 8.21 -5.97
N GLU A 69 -6.09 7.43 -7.04
CA GLU A 69 -7.07 7.67 -8.11
C GLU A 69 -8.49 7.53 -7.57
N HIS A 70 -8.78 6.42 -6.89
CA HIS A 70 -10.11 6.15 -6.35
C HIS A 70 -10.45 7.05 -5.18
N LEU A 71 -9.49 7.42 -4.33
CA LEU A 71 -9.76 8.40 -3.28
C LEU A 71 -10.13 9.77 -3.87
N ASP A 72 -9.39 10.24 -4.88
CA ASP A 72 -9.70 11.48 -5.58
C ASP A 72 -11.06 11.40 -6.29
N PHE A 73 -11.34 10.29 -6.96
CA PHE A 73 -12.64 10.03 -7.59
C PHE A 73 -13.79 10.16 -6.57
N ILE A 74 -13.69 9.48 -5.42
CA ILE A 74 -14.73 9.51 -4.39
C ILE A 74 -14.89 10.93 -3.82
N LEU A 75 -13.79 11.67 -3.64
CA LEU A 75 -13.86 13.02 -3.08
C LEU A 75 -14.42 14.05 -4.06
N HIS A 76 -14.12 13.94 -5.36
CA HIS A 76 -14.25 15.09 -6.27
C HIS A 76 -14.93 14.79 -7.61
N ARG A 77 -14.98 13.54 -8.09
CA ARG A 77 -15.32 13.21 -9.48
C ARG A 77 -16.35 12.09 -9.61
N GLN A 78 -17.31 12.02 -8.69
CA GLN A 78 -18.28 10.91 -8.63
C GLN A 78 -19.24 10.84 -9.84
N ASP A 79 -19.31 11.88 -10.66
CA ASP A 79 -20.06 11.94 -11.92
C ASP A 79 -19.32 11.31 -13.11
N GLU A 80 -18.03 10.98 -12.95
CA GLU A 80 -17.22 10.29 -13.96
C GLU A 80 -17.37 8.76 -13.91
N GLU A 81 -16.82 8.07 -14.90
CA GLU A 81 -16.77 6.61 -14.90
C GLU A 81 -15.69 6.10 -13.93
N TRP A 82 -16.03 5.11 -13.10
CA TRP A 82 -15.10 4.47 -12.19
C TRP A 82 -13.91 3.82 -12.93
N HIS A 83 -12.70 4.16 -12.53
CA HIS A 83 -11.48 3.57 -13.08
C HIS A 83 -11.33 2.10 -12.68
N ARG A 84 -11.51 1.17 -13.64
CA ARG A 84 -11.38 -0.27 -13.39
C ARG A 84 -9.92 -0.70 -13.35
N ILE A 85 -9.59 -1.52 -12.36
CA ILE A 85 -8.24 -2.04 -12.12
C ILE A 85 -8.24 -3.57 -11.99
N ASP A 86 -7.08 -4.18 -12.19
CA ASP A 86 -6.85 -5.61 -11.99
C ASP A 86 -5.47 -5.85 -11.32
N PRO A 87 -5.31 -5.49 -10.03
CA PRO A 87 -3.99 -5.52 -9.40
C PRO A 87 -3.34 -6.91 -9.39
N GLN A 88 -4.15 -7.96 -9.20
CA GLN A 88 -3.67 -9.34 -9.23
C GLN A 88 -3.27 -9.80 -10.63
N GLY A 89 -4.03 -9.44 -11.66
CA GLY A 89 -3.69 -9.77 -13.05
C GLY A 89 -2.50 -8.97 -13.58
N TRP A 90 -2.29 -7.74 -13.09
CA TRP A 90 -1.15 -6.89 -13.49
C TRP A 90 0.21 -7.54 -13.24
N VAL A 91 0.33 -8.36 -12.20
CA VAL A 91 1.57 -9.12 -11.92
C VAL A 91 2.06 -9.87 -13.17
N LYS A 92 1.13 -10.54 -13.86
CA LYS A 92 1.42 -11.27 -15.09
C LYS A 92 1.39 -10.36 -16.30
N SER A 93 0.32 -9.59 -16.49
CA SER A 93 0.11 -8.82 -17.73
C SER A 93 1.14 -7.70 -17.92
N ARG A 94 1.63 -7.09 -16.83
CA ARG A 94 2.70 -6.08 -16.83
C ARG A 94 4.10 -6.67 -16.58
N LYS A 95 4.20 -8.00 -16.50
CA LYS A 95 5.46 -8.74 -16.37
C LYS A 95 6.31 -8.22 -15.20
N TYR A 96 5.73 -8.10 -14.01
CA TYR A 96 6.40 -7.48 -12.86
C TYR A 96 7.79 -8.06 -12.59
N ASN A 97 7.94 -9.38 -12.61
CA ASN A 97 9.23 -10.01 -12.34
C ASN A 97 10.28 -9.87 -13.46
N GLN A 98 9.95 -9.17 -14.56
CA GLN A 98 10.86 -8.82 -15.64
C GLN A 98 11.23 -7.33 -15.63
N GLN A 99 10.63 -6.53 -14.74
CA GLN A 99 10.92 -5.10 -14.60
C GLN A 99 12.33 -4.85 -14.04
N ASP A 100 12.81 -3.62 -14.13
CA ASP A 100 14.08 -3.19 -13.53
C ASP A 100 13.87 -2.74 -12.08
N PHE A 101 14.49 -3.44 -11.13
CA PHE A 101 14.26 -3.19 -9.70
C PHE A 101 14.65 -1.77 -9.26
N GLY A 102 15.79 -1.26 -9.72
CA GLY A 102 16.24 0.10 -9.38
C GLY A 102 15.26 1.17 -9.88
N LYS A 103 14.81 1.04 -11.13
CA LYS A 103 13.81 1.94 -11.73
C LYS A 103 12.47 1.85 -11.00
N MET A 104 12.02 0.64 -10.64
CA MET A 104 10.73 0.47 -9.94
C MET A 104 10.75 1.05 -8.53
N LYS A 105 11.84 0.89 -7.77
CA LYS A 105 12.03 1.60 -6.49
C LYS A 105 11.90 3.11 -6.67
N GLY A 106 12.65 3.67 -7.63
CA GLY A 106 12.62 5.10 -7.91
C GLY A 106 11.23 5.59 -8.32
N LYS A 107 10.51 4.81 -9.13
CA LYS A 107 9.13 5.10 -9.54
C LYS A 107 8.19 5.13 -8.33
N PHE A 108 8.19 4.10 -7.49
CA PHE A 108 7.36 4.04 -6.29
C PHE A 108 7.58 5.25 -5.38
N PHE A 109 8.82 5.53 -4.98
CA PHE A 109 9.08 6.63 -4.04
C PHE A 109 8.75 8.01 -4.62
N ARG A 110 8.87 8.20 -5.94
CA ARG A 110 8.42 9.44 -6.59
C ARG A 110 6.90 9.56 -6.57
N GLU A 111 6.17 8.47 -6.83
CA GLU A 111 4.70 8.49 -6.74
C GLU A 111 4.22 8.73 -5.32
N ARG A 112 4.82 8.06 -4.33
CA ARG A 112 4.52 8.29 -2.92
C ARG A 112 4.71 9.74 -2.51
N LYS A 113 5.78 10.41 -2.96
CA LYS A 113 5.99 11.84 -2.72
C LYS A 113 4.85 12.69 -3.32
N LYS A 114 4.39 12.37 -4.54
CA LYS A 114 3.26 13.07 -5.16
C LYS A 114 1.98 12.87 -4.36
N SER A 115 1.70 11.64 -3.93
CA SER A 115 0.52 11.32 -3.12
C SER A 115 0.52 12.05 -1.79
N LEU A 116 1.64 12.06 -1.05
CA LEU A 116 1.75 12.80 0.21
C LEU A 116 1.58 14.30 0.00
N THR A 117 2.15 14.85 -1.09
CA THR A 117 1.97 16.28 -1.43
C THR A 117 0.50 16.59 -1.72
N TRP A 118 -0.16 15.74 -2.51
CA TRP A 118 -1.58 15.87 -2.85
C TRP A 118 -2.48 15.76 -1.60
N LEU A 119 -2.28 14.73 -0.76
CA LEU A 119 -3.01 14.55 0.50
C LEU A 119 -2.89 15.78 1.41
N LYS A 120 -1.68 16.33 1.55
CA LYS A 120 -1.44 17.54 2.34
C LYS A 120 -2.12 18.78 1.76
N GLY A 121 -2.40 18.80 0.46
CA GLY A 121 -3.11 19.86 -0.24
C GLY A 121 -4.64 19.80 -0.11
N LEU A 122 -5.20 18.68 0.33
CA LEU A 122 -6.65 18.54 0.53
C LEU A 122 -7.13 19.46 1.65
N LYS A 123 -8.06 20.37 1.33
CA LYS A 123 -8.69 21.28 2.29
C LYS A 123 -10.16 20.91 2.47
N ASN A 124 -10.60 20.81 3.72
CA ASN A 124 -12.01 20.53 4.06
C ASN A 124 -12.59 19.28 3.36
N ALA A 125 -11.75 18.26 3.10
CA ALA A 125 -12.21 17.03 2.47
C ALA A 125 -13.30 16.35 3.32
N ASP A 126 -14.43 16.02 2.70
CA ASP A 126 -15.49 15.26 3.34
C ASP A 126 -15.14 13.77 3.33
N TRP A 127 -14.52 13.30 4.40
CA TRP A 127 -14.16 11.89 4.54
C TRP A 127 -15.36 10.94 4.70
N ASN A 128 -16.57 11.46 4.93
CA ASN A 128 -17.81 10.67 5.01
C ASN A 128 -18.55 10.60 3.68
N ILE A 129 -18.13 11.36 2.66
CA ILE A 129 -18.74 11.29 1.33
C ILE A 129 -18.66 9.85 0.83
N THR A 130 -19.79 9.34 0.35
CA THR A 130 -19.96 7.93 -0.01
C THR A 130 -20.22 7.82 -1.51
N TYR A 131 -19.35 7.10 -2.20
CA TYR A 131 -19.63 6.64 -3.56
C TYR A 131 -20.46 5.35 -3.51
N LYS A 132 -21.50 5.26 -4.34
CA LYS A 132 -22.37 4.08 -4.46
C LYS A 132 -22.28 3.52 -5.86
N SER A 133 -21.96 2.23 -5.97
CA SER A 133 -21.95 1.48 -7.22
C SER A 133 -22.85 0.24 -7.10
N LYS A 134 -23.02 -0.47 -8.22
CA LYS A 134 -23.72 -1.77 -8.24
C LYS A 134 -23.03 -2.86 -7.40
N PHE A 135 -21.77 -2.65 -7.00
CA PHE A 135 -20.97 -3.61 -6.22
C PHE A 135 -20.88 -3.25 -4.74
N GLY A 136 -21.53 -2.16 -4.30
CA GLY A 136 -21.51 -1.70 -2.92
C GLY A 136 -21.21 -0.21 -2.80
N SER A 137 -21.06 0.24 -1.57
CA SER A 137 -20.75 1.63 -1.22
C SER A 137 -19.41 1.74 -0.50
N MET A 138 -18.68 2.83 -0.75
CA MET A 138 -17.39 3.10 -0.12
C MET A 138 -17.29 4.58 0.25
N ARG A 139 -16.87 4.88 1.49
CA ARG A 139 -16.57 6.27 1.89
C ARG A 139 -15.14 6.63 1.53
N ALA A 140 -14.88 7.91 1.30
CA ALA A 140 -13.51 8.42 1.10
C ALA A 140 -12.59 8.02 2.28
N GLY A 141 -13.09 8.08 3.51
CA GLY A 141 -12.33 7.66 4.68
C GLY A 141 -12.00 6.17 4.71
N ASP A 142 -12.89 5.30 4.20
CA ASP A 142 -12.63 3.87 4.11
C ASP A 142 -11.50 3.59 3.11
N MET A 143 -11.47 4.31 1.98
CA MET A 143 -10.39 4.23 1.00
C MET A 143 -9.04 4.68 1.58
N PHE A 144 -9.00 5.81 2.30
CA PHE A 144 -7.75 6.31 2.87
C PHE A 144 -7.19 5.41 3.99
N VAL A 145 -8.06 4.87 4.86
CA VAL A 145 -7.64 3.89 5.88
C VAL A 145 -7.13 2.62 5.21
N SER A 146 -7.82 2.13 4.18
CA SER A 146 -7.41 0.96 3.40
C SER A 146 -6.02 1.15 2.80
N TRP A 147 -5.71 2.33 2.26
CA TRP A 147 -4.38 2.64 1.71
C TRP A 147 -3.26 2.49 2.74
N ALA A 148 -3.42 3.10 3.93
CA ALA A 148 -2.43 3.01 4.99
C ALA A 148 -2.29 1.57 5.53
N ALA A 149 -3.41 0.85 5.66
CA ALA A 149 -3.40 -0.55 6.08
C ALA A 149 -2.75 -1.47 5.02
N HIS A 150 -2.93 -1.15 3.74
CA HIS A 150 -2.39 -1.94 2.64
C HIS A 150 -0.86 -1.90 2.59
N ASP A 151 -0.25 -0.74 2.87
CA ASP A 151 1.20 -0.64 3.07
C ASP A 151 1.67 -1.60 4.18
N ASN A 152 0.94 -1.71 5.29
CA ASN A 152 1.27 -2.63 6.38
C ASN A 152 1.17 -4.11 5.96
N LEU A 153 0.20 -4.47 5.11
CA LEU A 153 0.12 -5.82 4.54
C LEU A 153 1.38 -6.17 3.74
N HIS A 154 1.87 -5.26 2.90
CA HIS A 154 3.07 -5.51 2.11
C HIS A 154 4.37 -5.31 2.88
N ILE A 155 4.40 -4.50 3.94
CA ILE A 155 5.53 -4.47 4.87
C ILE A 155 5.72 -5.84 5.52
N ARG A 156 4.63 -6.47 5.99
CA ARG A 156 4.70 -7.86 6.49
C ARG A 156 5.25 -8.81 5.43
N GLN A 157 4.75 -8.72 4.20
CA GLN A 157 5.23 -9.55 3.10
C GLN A 157 6.73 -9.33 2.80
N LEU A 158 7.21 -8.09 2.80
CA LEU A 158 8.61 -7.74 2.56
C LEU A 158 9.52 -8.22 3.71
N VAL A 159 9.05 -8.16 4.96
CA VAL A 159 9.77 -8.72 6.12
C VAL A 159 9.93 -10.23 5.97
N GLU A 160 8.87 -10.95 5.60
CA GLU A 160 8.93 -12.40 5.35
C GLU A 160 9.91 -12.74 4.22
N LEU A 161 9.90 -11.97 3.13
CA LEU A 161 10.84 -12.15 2.03
C LEU A 161 12.29 -11.91 2.49
N ARG A 162 12.56 -10.90 3.32
CA ARG A 162 13.89 -10.68 3.89
C ARG A 162 14.33 -11.82 4.79
N ARG A 163 13.45 -12.32 5.67
CA ARG A 163 13.74 -13.49 6.52
C ARG A 163 14.11 -14.69 5.66
N TRP A 164 13.33 -14.96 4.61
CA TRP A 164 13.61 -16.04 3.66
C TRP A 164 14.96 -15.87 2.95
N HIS A 165 15.33 -14.65 2.53
CA HIS A 165 16.65 -14.38 1.94
C HIS A 165 17.79 -14.64 2.93
N ILE A 166 17.63 -14.24 4.20
CA ILE A 166 18.64 -14.52 5.25
C ILE A 166 18.85 -16.03 5.34
N GLU A 167 17.78 -16.80 5.53
CA GLU A 167 17.86 -18.27 5.64
C GLU A 167 18.49 -18.91 4.39
N LYS A 168 18.11 -18.45 3.20
CA LYS A 168 18.64 -18.99 1.94
C LYS A 168 20.15 -18.75 1.81
N LYS A 169 20.63 -17.56 2.14
CA LYS A 169 22.04 -17.16 1.98
C LYS A 169 22.97 -17.72 3.04
N THR A 170 22.46 -18.03 4.24
CA THR A 170 23.27 -18.49 5.36
C THR A 170 23.30 -20.01 5.51
N LYS A 171 22.81 -20.78 4.54
CA LYS A 171 22.94 -22.24 4.56
C LYS A 171 24.42 -22.66 4.67
N PRO A 172 24.75 -23.67 5.49
CA PRO A 172 23.83 -24.61 6.16
C PRO A 172 23.34 -24.20 7.56
N PHE A 173 23.59 -22.96 8.01
CA PHE A 173 23.15 -22.50 9.32
C PHE A 173 21.62 -22.40 9.40
N LYS A 174 21.07 -22.62 10.60
CA LYS A 174 19.63 -22.63 10.86
C LYS A 174 19.24 -21.39 11.66
N ILE A 175 18.10 -20.78 11.32
CA ILE A 175 17.62 -19.55 11.98
C ILE A 175 16.64 -19.80 13.14
N GLY A 176 16.43 -21.06 13.54
CA GLY A 176 15.40 -21.44 14.52
C GLY A 176 15.55 -20.79 15.90
N TYR A 177 16.76 -20.39 16.30
CA TYR A 177 16.96 -19.65 17.56
C TYR A 177 16.26 -18.28 17.58
N ALA A 178 15.98 -17.69 16.40
CA ALA A 178 15.22 -16.45 16.28
C ALA A 178 13.71 -16.63 16.57
N GLY A 179 13.25 -17.86 16.81
CA GLY A 179 11.85 -18.21 16.98
C GLY A 179 11.10 -18.40 15.66
N ASP A 180 9.91 -18.98 15.80
CA ASP A 180 8.89 -19.06 14.75
C ASP A 180 7.98 -17.82 14.82
N TRP A 181 7.33 -17.52 13.70
CA TRP A 181 6.40 -16.40 13.55
C TRP A 181 4.97 -16.89 13.34
#